data_AF-A0A3D2HX31-F1
#
_entry.id   AF-A0A3D2HX31-F1
#
_cell.length_a   1.000
_cell.length_b   1.000
_cell.length_c   1.000
_cell.angle_alpha   90.00
_cell.angle_beta   90.00
_cell.angle_gamma   90.00
#
_symmetry.space_group_name_H-M   'P 1'
#
loop_
_entity.id
_entity.type
_entity.pdbx_description
1 polymer ?
#
loop_
_entity_poly.entity_id
_entity_poly.type
_entity_poly.pdbx_seq_one_letter_code
_entity_poly.pdbx_strand_id
1 'polypeptide(L)'
;MELKLTNAKTVENIKAEEIILSGAFENLKATAVTSDGDTITIKTEGEVEATSAAYGYVQLSENATDAGAKILAMLEVDNLDAYIDAESFALENGLLGFDVDVYGKKLEISNDELAPLVTLEGYKVDSVKISDDKTSFRLYVKTEKSSLDDAVSALNGKALEIDSKAVGGDGIYVEITARTAN
;
A
#
# COMPACT_ATOMS: atom_id res chain seq x y z
N MET A 1 -6.11 -1.47 -10.25
CA MET A 1 -5.50 -0.12 -10.38
C MET A 1 -5.70 0.41 -11.81
N GLU A 2 -5.68 1.73 -12.02
CA GLU A 2 -5.67 2.33 -13.37
C GLU A 2 -4.30 2.96 -13.68
N LEU A 3 -3.73 2.64 -14.84
CA LEU A 3 -2.48 3.21 -15.34
C LEU A 3 -2.77 4.07 -16.57
N LYS A 4 -2.21 5.28 -16.63
CA LYS A 4 -2.44 6.25 -17.72
C LYS A 4 -1.16 6.61 -18.45
N LEU A 5 -1.14 6.39 -19.76
CA LEU A 5 -0.09 6.83 -20.67
C LEU A 5 -0.55 8.11 -21.36
N THR A 6 0.15 9.22 -21.15
CA THR A 6 -0.14 10.51 -21.81
C THR A 6 0.82 10.75 -22.98
N ASN A 7 0.35 11.41 -24.04
CA ASN A 7 1.08 11.65 -25.29
C ASN A 7 1.37 10.39 -26.13
N ALA A 8 0.53 9.37 -26.02
CA ALA A 8 0.64 8.16 -26.83
C ALA A 8 -0.43 8.20 -27.94
N LYS A 9 0.01 8.30 -29.20
CA LYS A 9 -0.87 8.12 -30.37
C LYS A 9 -0.91 6.64 -30.74
N THR A 10 -2.11 6.09 -30.90
CA THR A 10 -2.33 4.66 -31.10
C THR A 10 -3.02 4.37 -32.41
N VAL A 11 -2.72 3.19 -32.96
CA VAL A 11 -3.61 2.48 -33.88
C VAL A 11 -4.85 2.03 -33.12
N GLU A 12 -6.02 2.12 -33.74
CA GLU A 12 -7.28 1.73 -33.10
C GLU A 12 -7.24 0.28 -32.59
N ASN A 13 -7.62 0.09 -31.32
CA ASN A 13 -7.82 -1.19 -30.61
C ASN A 13 -6.57 -1.94 -30.09
N ILE A 14 -5.80 -1.30 -29.19
CA ILE A 14 -4.81 -2.00 -28.36
C ILE A 14 -5.51 -3.05 -27.50
N LYS A 15 -5.00 -4.28 -27.52
CA LYS A 15 -5.49 -5.37 -26.67
C LYS A 15 -4.68 -5.48 -25.38
N ALA A 16 -5.29 -6.05 -24.35
CA ALA A 16 -4.64 -6.24 -23.06
C ALA A 16 -3.38 -7.11 -23.16
N GLU A 17 -3.36 -8.11 -24.06
CA GLU A 17 -2.19 -8.94 -24.32
C GLU A 17 -1.00 -8.21 -24.97
N GLU A 18 -1.21 -6.99 -25.49
CA GLU A 18 -0.15 -6.18 -26.09
C GLU A 18 0.52 -5.24 -25.07
N ILE A 19 0.06 -5.29 -23.81
CA ILE A 19 0.64 -4.56 -22.68
C ILE A 19 1.64 -5.47 -21.96
N ILE A 20 2.88 -5.01 -21.86
CA ILE A 20 3.92 -5.65 -21.06
C ILE A 20 4.07 -4.83 -19.78
N LEU A 21 3.79 -5.46 -18.64
CA LEU A 21 3.99 -4.90 -17.30
C LEU A 21 5.25 -5.51 -16.69
N SER A 22 6.08 -4.67 -16.07
CA SER A 22 7.34 -5.13 -15.43
C SER A 22 7.75 -4.23 -14.26
N GLY A 23 8.82 -4.61 -13.56
CA GLY A 23 9.20 -3.97 -12.31
C GLY A 23 8.13 -4.22 -11.24
N ALA A 24 7.74 -3.19 -10.50
CA ALA A 24 6.68 -3.29 -9.49
C ALA A 24 5.32 -3.76 -10.06
N PHE A 25 5.11 -3.67 -11.38
CA PHE A 25 3.87 -4.09 -12.03
C PHE A 25 3.91 -5.53 -12.56
N GLU A 26 4.97 -6.30 -12.32
CA GLU A 26 5.12 -7.65 -12.91
C GLU A 26 4.01 -8.64 -12.50
N ASN A 27 3.44 -8.47 -11.30
CA ASN A 27 2.35 -9.31 -10.78
C ASN A 27 0.96 -8.80 -11.17
N LEU A 28 0.87 -7.65 -11.86
CA LEU A 28 -0.38 -7.12 -12.35
C LEU A 28 -0.76 -7.76 -13.69
N LYS A 29 -2.06 -7.88 -13.91
CA LYS A 29 -2.63 -8.33 -15.17
C LYS A 29 -3.42 -7.20 -15.81
N ALA A 30 -3.05 -6.81 -17.03
CA ALA A 30 -3.88 -5.93 -17.85
C ALA A 30 -5.20 -6.64 -18.21
N THR A 31 -6.33 -5.99 -18.00
CA THR A 31 -7.67 -6.57 -18.24
C THR A 31 -8.52 -5.79 -19.23
N ALA A 32 -8.28 -4.49 -19.36
CA ALA A 32 -8.90 -3.66 -20.38
C ALA A 32 -7.99 -2.50 -20.76
N VAL A 33 -8.14 -2.04 -22.00
CA VAL A 33 -7.43 -0.88 -22.53
C VAL A 33 -8.45 0.02 -23.21
N THR A 34 -8.41 1.31 -22.91
CA THR A 34 -9.24 2.33 -23.57
C THR A 34 -8.37 3.48 -24.02
N SER A 35 -8.59 3.97 -25.23
CA SER A 35 -7.92 5.16 -25.78
C SER A 35 -8.89 6.32 -25.89
N ASP A 36 -8.50 7.49 -25.38
CA ASP A 36 -9.22 8.76 -25.57
C ASP A 36 -8.23 9.85 -25.98
N GLY A 37 -8.30 10.28 -27.25
CA GLY A 37 -7.33 11.20 -27.85
C GLY A 37 -5.89 10.65 -27.78
N ASP A 38 -5.01 11.42 -27.14
CA ASP A 38 -3.59 11.08 -26.93
C ASP A 38 -3.33 10.37 -25.59
N THR A 39 -4.39 9.83 -24.94
CA THR A 39 -4.31 9.12 -23.66
C THR A 39 -4.73 7.66 -23.80
N ILE A 40 -3.93 6.75 -23.25
CA ILE A 40 -4.27 5.33 -23.11
C ILE A 40 -4.46 5.04 -21.63
N THR A 41 -5.60 4.47 -21.27
CA THR A 41 -5.88 3.97 -19.92
C THR A 41 -5.88 2.45 -19.92
N ILE A 42 -5.12 1.86 -19.01
CA ILE A 42 -5.01 0.42 -18.82
C ILE A 42 -5.60 0.08 -17.46
N LYS A 43 -6.62 -0.77 -17.46
CA LYS A 43 -7.16 -1.37 -16.24
C LYS A 43 -6.35 -2.62 -15.91
N THR A 44 -6.00 -2.73 -14.63
CA THR A 44 -5.20 -3.84 -14.11
C THR A 44 -5.89 -4.51 -12.93
N GLU A 45 -5.74 -5.82 -12.84
CA GLU A 45 -6.08 -6.66 -11.69
C GLU A 45 -4.81 -7.21 -11.03
N GLY A 46 -4.86 -7.49 -9.73
CA GLY A 46 -3.72 -7.90 -8.93
C GLY A 46 -3.27 -6.79 -7.98
N GLU A 47 -2.22 -7.10 -7.20
CA GLU A 47 -1.66 -6.22 -6.17
C GLU A 47 -0.21 -5.89 -6.51
N VAL A 48 0.20 -4.67 -6.18
CA VAL A 48 1.59 -4.25 -6.20
C VAL A 48 2.13 -4.38 -4.79
N GLU A 49 3.05 -5.32 -4.59
CA GLU A 49 3.79 -5.44 -3.34
C GLU A 49 5.14 -4.74 -3.49
N ALA A 50 5.28 -3.55 -2.89
CA ALA A 50 6.55 -2.83 -2.85
C ALA A 50 6.92 -2.55 -1.39
N THR A 51 8.00 -3.18 -0.92
CA THR A 51 8.56 -2.96 0.43
C THR A 51 9.61 -1.85 0.46
N SER A 52 9.89 -1.23 -0.68
CA SER A 52 10.85 -0.14 -0.89
C SER A 52 10.56 0.57 -2.21
N ALA A 53 11.05 1.81 -2.37
CA ALA A 53 10.71 2.65 -3.52
C ALA A 53 10.97 1.87 -4.81
N ALA A 54 9.93 1.70 -5.62
CA ALA A 54 9.97 0.84 -6.78
C ALA A 54 9.36 1.54 -7.99
N TYR A 55 9.81 1.13 -9.16
CA TYR A 55 9.27 1.63 -10.42
C TYR A 55 8.49 0.52 -11.09
N GLY A 56 7.25 0.82 -11.44
CA GLY A 56 6.43 0.00 -12.31
C GLY A 56 6.55 0.52 -13.74
N TYR A 57 6.70 -0.41 -14.68
CA TYR A 57 6.87 -0.08 -16.09
C TYR A 57 5.71 -0.63 -16.91
N VAL A 58 5.22 0.20 -17.81
CA VAL A 58 4.21 -0.14 -18.80
C VAL A 58 4.83 0.04 -20.18
N GLN A 59 4.91 -1.06 -20.92
CA GLN A 59 5.41 -1.04 -22.29
C GLN A 59 4.33 -1.53 -23.24
N LEU A 60 4.10 -0.77 -24.32
CA LEU A 60 3.31 -1.25 -25.45
C LEU A 60 4.18 -2.11 -26.36
N SER A 61 3.63 -3.23 -26.82
CA SER A 61 4.29 -4.04 -27.85
C SER A 61 4.47 -3.24 -29.16
N GLU A 62 5.45 -3.63 -29.97
CA GLU A 62 5.75 -2.96 -31.24
C GLU A 62 4.58 -2.99 -32.24
N ASN A 63 3.64 -3.94 -32.07
CA ASN A 63 2.45 -4.08 -32.91
C ASN A 63 1.31 -3.12 -32.52
N ALA A 64 1.39 -2.51 -31.34
CA ALA A 64 0.36 -1.62 -30.79
C ALA A 64 0.56 -0.14 -31.19
N THR A 65 1.61 0.19 -31.96
CA THR A 65 1.92 1.58 -32.33
C THR A 65 2.13 1.75 -33.85
N ASP A 66 1.62 2.85 -34.42
CA ASP A 66 1.69 3.17 -35.86
C ASP A 66 3.13 3.28 -36.41
N ALA A 67 4.11 3.53 -35.54
CA ALA A 67 5.48 3.84 -35.93
C ALA A 67 6.47 2.69 -35.65
N GLY A 68 6.01 1.53 -35.15
CA GLY A 68 6.91 0.50 -34.62
C GLY A 68 7.78 1.00 -33.45
N ALA A 69 7.35 2.09 -32.81
CA ALA A 69 8.05 2.73 -31.71
C ALA A 69 7.58 2.13 -30.39
N LYS A 70 8.54 1.73 -29.55
CA LYS A 70 8.25 1.29 -28.18
C LYS A 70 7.81 2.49 -27.36
N ILE A 71 6.58 2.44 -26.85
CA ILE A 71 6.11 3.39 -25.83
C ILE A 71 6.38 2.74 -24.47
N LEU A 72 7.20 3.40 -23.66
CA LEU A 72 7.50 3.03 -22.29
C LEU A 72 7.03 4.18 -21.39
N ALA A 73 6.18 3.87 -20.41
CA ALA A 73 5.97 4.74 -19.27
C ALA A 73 6.50 4.08 -18.01
N MET A 74 6.99 4.94 -17.13
CA MET A 74 7.47 4.60 -15.82
C MET A 74 6.57 5.31 -14.82
N LEU A 75 6.02 4.57 -13.88
CA LEU A 75 5.29 5.12 -12.74
C LEU A 75 6.06 4.73 -11.48
N GLU A 76 6.38 5.72 -10.67
CA GLU A 76 6.88 5.49 -9.32
C GLU A 76 5.74 4.92 -8.48
N VAL A 77 6.01 3.80 -7.83
CA VAL A 77 5.11 3.23 -6.83
C VAL A 77 5.63 3.74 -5.50
N ASP A 78 4.88 4.69 -4.94
CA ASP A 78 5.15 5.19 -3.60
C ASP A 78 5.06 4.03 -2.62
N ASN A 79 5.97 4.05 -1.64
CA ASN A 79 5.96 3.05 -0.58
C ASN A 79 4.66 3.14 0.22
N LEU A 80 4.27 2.01 0.81
CA LEU A 80 3.43 2.08 1.99
C LEU A 80 4.20 2.90 3.04
N ASP A 81 3.68 4.07 3.37
CA ASP A 81 4.25 4.95 4.40
C ASP A 81 4.37 4.23 5.77
N ALA A 82 3.56 3.18 5.98
CA ALA A 82 3.75 2.24 7.07
C ALA A 82 3.40 0.79 6.70
N TYR A 83 4.04 -0.16 7.38
CA TYR A 83 3.83 -1.59 7.25
C TYR A 83 3.45 -2.20 8.60
N ILE A 84 2.61 -3.23 8.61
CA ILE A 84 2.23 -3.97 9.83
C ILE A 84 2.95 -5.31 9.81
N ASP A 85 3.73 -5.59 10.86
CA ASP A 85 4.39 -6.88 11.01
C ASP A 85 3.39 -7.97 11.40
N ALA A 86 3.06 -8.83 10.44
CA ALA A 86 2.14 -9.94 10.63
C ALA A 86 2.60 -10.98 11.66
N GLU A 87 3.90 -11.08 11.94
CA GLU A 87 4.42 -12.01 12.95
C GLU A 87 4.30 -11.44 14.37
N SER A 88 4.07 -10.14 14.49
CA SER A 88 4.03 -9.43 15.78
C SER A 88 2.69 -9.51 16.51
N PHE A 89 1.64 -10.00 15.85
CA PHE A 89 0.29 -10.05 16.41
C PHE A 89 0.22 -10.89 17.68
N ALA A 90 -0.27 -10.28 18.77
CA ALA A 90 -0.52 -10.96 20.03
C ALA A 90 -1.84 -10.48 20.65
N LEU A 91 -2.59 -11.41 21.26
CA LEU A 91 -3.83 -11.11 21.97
C LEU A 91 -3.70 -11.52 23.44
N GLU A 92 -3.69 -10.53 24.33
CA GLU A 92 -3.58 -10.76 25.76
C GLU A 92 -4.58 -9.86 26.50
N ASN A 93 -5.38 -10.45 27.40
CA ASN A 93 -6.31 -9.71 28.28
C ASN A 93 -7.25 -8.72 27.54
N GLY A 94 -7.70 -9.07 26.32
CA GLY A 94 -8.59 -8.22 25.52
C GLY A 94 -7.89 -7.06 24.79
N LEU A 95 -6.55 -7.08 24.74
CA LEU A 95 -5.73 -6.17 23.96
C LEU A 95 -5.07 -6.92 22.81
N LEU A 96 -5.36 -6.48 21.59
CA LEU A 96 -4.64 -6.89 20.39
C LEU A 96 -3.44 -5.95 20.22
N GLY A 97 -2.23 -6.50 20.26
CA GLY A 97 -0.97 -5.79 20.06
C GLY A 97 -0.30 -6.21 18.76
N PHE A 98 0.21 -5.25 18.00
CA PHE A 98 1.00 -5.50 16.78
C PHE A 98 1.93 -4.32 16.47
N ASP A 99 3.00 -4.60 15.74
CA ASP A 99 4.05 -3.65 15.40
C ASP A 99 3.74 -3.01 14.04
N VAL A 100 3.96 -1.69 13.98
CA VAL A 100 3.79 -0.85 12.81
C VAL A 100 5.13 -0.18 12.51
N ASP A 101 5.74 -0.52 11.38
CA ASP A 101 6.94 0.12 10.86
C ASP A 101 6.56 1.35 10.06
N VAL A 102 7.18 2.51 10.31
CA VAL A 102 6.99 3.73 9.52
C VAL A 102 8.13 3.86 8.51
N TYR A 103 7.87 3.42 7.27
CA TYR A 103 8.93 3.21 6.28
C TYR A 103 9.59 4.54 5.86
N GLY A 104 10.93 4.59 5.95
CA GLY A 104 11.71 5.76 5.54
C GLY A 104 11.51 7.01 6.41
N LYS A 105 10.75 6.91 7.51
CA LYS A 105 10.49 8.01 8.45
C LYS A 105 11.03 7.69 9.85
N LYS A 106 11.20 8.73 10.66
CA LYS A 106 11.47 8.61 12.10
C LYS A 106 10.39 9.34 12.87
N LEU A 107 9.89 8.70 13.91
CA LEU A 107 8.92 9.31 14.83
C LEU A 107 9.64 10.40 15.63
N GLU A 108 9.17 11.65 15.53
CA GLU A 108 9.81 12.79 16.20
C GLU A 108 9.20 13.10 17.57
N ILE A 109 8.43 12.16 18.12
CA ILE A 109 7.64 12.34 19.34
C ILE A 109 7.88 11.22 20.35
N SER A 110 7.30 11.37 21.55
CA SER A 110 7.29 10.36 22.61
C SER A 110 6.05 9.45 22.55
N ASN A 111 6.06 8.36 23.34
CA ASN A 111 4.94 7.40 23.40
C ASN A 111 3.60 8.07 23.76
N ASP A 112 3.62 8.95 24.77
CA ASP A 112 2.41 9.61 25.27
C ASP A 112 1.84 10.62 24.26
N GLU A 113 2.69 11.15 23.38
CA GLU A 113 2.31 12.06 22.31
C GLU A 113 1.80 11.32 21.07
N LEU A 114 2.27 10.09 20.81
CA LEU A 114 1.88 9.31 19.64
C LEU A 114 0.48 8.69 19.79
N ALA A 115 0.13 8.16 20.97
CA ALA A 115 -1.15 7.50 21.19
C ALA A 115 -2.38 8.32 20.73
N PRO A 116 -2.52 9.63 21.03
CA PRO A 116 -3.65 10.43 20.56
C PRO A 116 -3.60 10.79 19.07
N LEU A 117 -2.49 10.52 18.39
CA LEU A 117 -2.25 10.82 16.97
C LEU A 117 -2.40 9.59 16.06
N VAL A 118 -2.67 8.42 16.65
CA VAL A 118 -2.94 7.18 15.91
C VAL A 118 -4.42 6.85 16.00
N THR A 119 -5.06 6.64 14.87
CA THR A 119 -6.45 6.20 14.78
C THR A 119 -6.52 4.87 14.05
N LEU A 120 -7.35 3.94 14.57
CA LEU A 120 -7.66 2.69 13.91
C LEU A 120 -9.16 2.56 13.77
N GLU A 121 -9.64 2.43 12.55
CA GLU A 121 -11.07 2.44 12.24
C GLU A 121 -11.84 1.34 12.99
N GLY A 122 -12.80 1.74 13.82
CA GLY A 122 -13.64 0.82 14.58
C GLY A 122 -12.98 0.27 15.85
N TYR A 123 -11.76 0.70 16.18
CA TYR A 123 -11.03 0.26 17.37
C TYR A 123 -10.66 1.44 18.26
N LYS A 124 -10.61 1.18 19.57
CA LYS A 124 -10.06 2.12 20.54
C LYS A 124 -8.59 1.80 20.77
N VAL A 125 -7.72 2.73 20.42
CA VAL A 125 -6.30 2.70 20.79
C VAL A 125 -6.19 2.81 22.31
N ASP A 126 -5.52 1.85 22.93
CA ASP A 126 -5.26 1.81 24.37
C ASP A 126 -3.91 2.47 24.68
N SER A 127 -2.86 2.05 23.97
CA SER A 127 -1.52 2.61 24.11
C SER A 127 -0.66 2.34 22.89
N VAL A 128 0.48 3.02 22.81
CA VAL A 128 1.54 2.78 21.83
C VAL A 128 2.88 2.67 22.54
N LYS A 129 3.81 1.93 21.95
CA LYS A 129 5.19 1.84 22.42
C LYS A 129 6.14 1.98 21.23
N ILE A 130 6.78 3.14 21.13
CA ILE A 130 7.76 3.44 20.08
C ILE A 130 9.03 2.60 20.31
N SER A 131 9.61 2.12 19.22
CA SER A 131 10.92 1.44 19.21
C SER A 131 12.05 2.38 19.58
N ASP A 132 13.18 1.84 20.04
CA ASP A 132 14.32 2.65 20.46
C ASP A 132 14.95 3.45 19.29
N ASP A 133 14.92 2.88 18.08
CA ASP A 133 15.39 3.53 16.84
C ASP A 133 14.36 4.49 16.22
N LYS A 134 13.14 4.51 16.78
CA LYS A 134 11.99 5.35 16.38
C LYS A 134 11.52 5.14 14.94
N THR A 135 11.80 3.98 14.35
CA THR A 135 11.31 3.61 13.01
C THR A 135 10.07 2.73 13.06
N SER A 136 9.65 2.31 14.25
CA SER A 136 8.42 1.53 14.43
C SER A 136 7.78 1.78 15.79
N PHE A 137 6.56 1.29 15.96
CA PHE A 137 5.88 1.29 17.24
C PHE A 137 4.94 0.11 17.36
N ARG A 138 4.79 -0.40 18.59
CA ARG A 138 3.75 -1.37 18.92
C ARG A 138 2.46 -0.66 19.24
N LEU A 139 1.39 -0.94 18.51
CA LEU A 139 0.04 -0.46 18.74
C LEU A 139 -0.75 -1.47 19.56
N TYR A 140 -1.42 -1.01 20.61
CA TYR A 140 -2.35 -1.83 21.40
C TYR A 140 -3.76 -1.30 21.27
N VAL A 141 -4.69 -2.16 20.85
CA VAL A 141 -6.10 -1.80 20.68
C VAL A 141 -7.02 -2.72 21.45
N LYS A 142 -8.12 -2.17 21.96
CA LYS A 142 -9.14 -2.96 22.67
C LYS A 142 -9.94 -3.78 21.69
N THR A 143 -10.14 -5.06 22.01
CA THR A 143 -10.97 -5.96 21.21
C THR A 143 -11.84 -6.84 22.11
N GLU A 144 -13.04 -7.15 21.63
CA GLU A 144 -13.95 -8.11 22.28
C GLU A 144 -13.74 -9.54 21.76
N LYS A 145 -12.81 -9.73 20.82
CA LYS A 145 -12.51 -11.05 20.24
C LYS A 145 -11.79 -11.93 21.26
N SER A 146 -12.17 -13.19 21.29
CA SER A 146 -11.60 -14.19 22.21
C SER A 146 -10.45 -15.00 21.61
N SER A 147 -10.20 -14.89 20.30
CA SER A 147 -9.10 -15.56 19.60
C SER A 147 -8.26 -14.56 18.81
N LEU A 148 -6.98 -14.86 18.64
CA LEU A 148 -6.05 -14.05 17.85
C LEU A 148 -6.50 -13.98 16.39
N ASP A 149 -6.84 -15.12 15.79
CA ASP A 149 -7.25 -15.20 14.39
C ASP A 149 -8.52 -14.38 14.10
N ASP A 150 -9.52 -14.40 15.00
CA ASP A 150 -10.73 -13.58 14.84
C ASP A 150 -10.43 -12.08 15.01
N ALA A 151 -9.48 -11.74 15.89
CA ALA A 151 -9.05 -10.36 16.11
C ALA A 151 -8.31 -9.80 14.89
N VAL A 152 -7.37 -10.57 14.36
CA VAL A 152 -6.59 -10.23 13.15
C VAL A 152 -7.50 -10.17 11.93
N SER A 153 -8.39 -11.15 11.75
CA SER A 153 -9.34 -11.16 10.63
C SER A 153 -10.27 -9.94 10.64
N ALA A 154 -10.62 -9.44 11.82
CA ALA A 154 -11.47 -8.26 11.98
C ALA A 154 -10.72 -6.93 11.75
N LEU A 155 -9.39 -6.94 11.57
CA LEU A 155 -8.62 -5.79 11.11
C LEU A 155 -8.62 -5.63 9.59
N ASN A 156 -8.90 -6.70 8.84
CA ASN A 156 -8.86 -6.64 7.37
C ASN A 156 -9.81 -5.57 6.81
N GLY A 157 -9.27 -4.70 5.96
CA GLY A 157 -9.98 -3.57 5.36
C GLY A 157 -10.22 -2.40 6.31
N LYS A 158 -9.59 -2.38 7.50
CA LYS A 158 -9.63 -1.21 8.41
C LYS A 158 -8.54 -0.22 8.07
N ALA A 159 -8.87 1.06 8.15
CA ALA A 159 -7.89 2.12 8.01
C ALA A 159 -7.12 2.38 9.32
N LEU A 160 -5.79 2.39 9.24
CA LEU A 160 -4.87 2.93 10.23
C LEU A 160 -4.37 4.29 9.74
N GLU A 161 -4.51 5.32 10.56
CA GLU A 161 -4.00 6.65 10.26
C GLU A 161 -3.03 7.13 11.35
N ILE A 162 -1.96 7.79 10.94
CA ILE A 162 -0.98 8.42 11.82
C ILE A 162 -0.88 9.90 11.43
N ASP A 163 -1.22 10.80 12.34
CA ASP A 163 -1.22 12.24 12.09
C ASP A 163 0.16 12.75 11.64
N SER A 164 0.17 13.72 10.72
CA SER A 164 1.38 14.34 10.20
C SER A 164 2.32 14.88 11.28
N LYS A 165 1.79 15.30 12.43
CA LYS A 165 2.59 15.75 13.57
C LYS A 165 3.50 14.67 14.16
N ALA A 166 3.17 13.39 13.99
CA ALA A 166 3.96 12.30 14.54
C ALA A 166 5.17 11.93 13.69
N VAL A 167 5.05 12.09 12.36
CA VAL A 167 5.99 11.52 11.38
C VAL A 167 6.74 12.57 10.56
N GLY A 168 6.33 13.84 10.63
CA GLY A 168 6.89 14.92 9.82
C GLY A 168 6.47 14.84 8.35
N GLY A 169 5.87 15.91 7.83
CA GLY A 169 5.35 15.94 6.44
C GLY A 169 3.90 15.49 6.37
N ASP A 170 3.53 14.73 5.34
CA ASP A 170 2.18 14.21 5.20
C ASP A 170 1.92 13.05 6.18
N GLY A 171 0.71 12.99 6.72
CA GLY A 171 0.26 11.92 7.61
C GLY A 171 0.21 10.58 6.89
N ILE A 172 0.27 9.50 7.63
CA ILE A 172 0.28 8.14 7.08
C ILE A 172 -1.14 7.60 7.07
N TYR A 173 -1.51 6.96 5.96
CA TYR A 173 -2.75 6.21 5.82
C TYR A 173 -2.43 4.81 5.29
N VAL A 174 -2.91 3.78 5.98
CA VAL A 174 -2.75 2.38 5.58
C VAL A 174 -4.07 1.65 5.72
N GLU A 175 -4.54 1.01 4.65
CA GLU A 175 -5.59 0.00 4.75
C GLU A 175 -4.97 -1.34 5.18
N ILE A 176 -5.44 -1.90 6.28
CA ILE A 176 -4.85 -3.09 6.87
C ILE A 176 -5.24 -4.33 6.07
N THR A 177 -4.22 -5.06 5.61
CA THR A 177 -4.32 -6.44 5.17
C THR A 177 -3.50 -7.30 6.12
N ALA A 178 -4.18 -7.99 7.04
CA ALA A 178 -3.60 -8.74 8.13
C ALA A 178 -3.93 -10.24 8.04
N ARG A 179 -2.92 -11.06 8.33
CA ARG A 179 -3.02 -12.51 8.48
C ARG A 179 -2.11 -12.94 9.63
N THR A 180 -2.49 -13.98 10.37
CA THR A 180 -1.59 -14.60 11.34
C THR A 180 -0.49 -15.38 10.61
N ALA A 181 0.72 -15.39 11.18
CA ALA A 181 1.80 -16.20 10.66
C ALA A 181 1.49 -17.70 10.91
N ASN A 182 1.63 -18.53 9.86
CA ASN A 182 1.42 -19.98 9.92
C ASN A 182 2.62 -20.73 10.50
#